data_AF-A0A7Y5LYS4-F1
#
_entry.id   AF-A0A7Y5LYS4-F1
#
_cell.length_a   1.000
_cell.length_b   1.000
_cell.length_c   1.000
_cell.angle_alpha   90.00
_cell.angle_beta   90.00
_cell.angle_gamma   90.00
#
_symmetry.space_group_name_H-M   'P 1'
#
loop_
_entity.id
_entity.type
_entity.pdbx_description
1 polymer ?
#
loop_
_entity_poly.entity_id
_entity_poly.type
_entity_poly.pdbx_seq_one_letter_code
_entity_poly.pdbx_strand_id
1 'polypeptide(L)'
;MRAPRLLLPGAAAVLLAAALQPPPPVPALGASLREKPSVDDAVGYSIRPISGWEASPRKNPDDPTARCLVGGWYAKGKETNEAEVSVFAFGKFFPEESRAVPTESGAPPAPGPEGGGGDPPPGEDPPPGPPSDPPPGKEPPPADGPPPEGGKPDEPGTGGGEPGGKPKPPAPKAPTSLKDLFGEAPKSFEEWLQGWRDGASKRGGSLDLSPSKAKFGEDEGFLYEGTYRDFSGRTYQLMAASVRRGEFEVAAVYSIRDHKYFARDFKGTFRDSLKSLRILAQRQMEKARADLAKKLAEAGGDEAAWAARVIDGLPPGWTYRKTANYVIVHDKSIENSAVGVPGLIEKIAVRLEALRKEVYEPLFPPDRPVTALSVVKVTQDPAQYFAYGAPQGSAGYWSWPSRELVFFCMREKVDLTLDVLNHEAFHQYIFYSVGQVSPHSWFNEGHGDYFAGFDRKDGKYRPAKFEWRRKKIEEAIKGRRHVPLDKFLRFSQAEYYQRGGDPSKGGDVLQNYAQGWSLIWFLRTTKEPKYQGILDRYFNTLKAAVTGWRTAEEEAARKENRKPLPSFLFPPELNARAMEEALKAGFDGIDLAELEKDWIESKPW
;
A
#
# COMPACT_ATOMS: atom_id res chain seq x y z
N MET A 1 5.24 -30.40 -58.78
CA MET A 1 6.44 -29.55 -58.97
C MET A 1 6.06 -28.33 -59.80
N ARG A 2 6.12 -27.12 -59.22
CA ARG A 2 6.52 -25.85 -59.83
C ARG A 2 6.12 -24.68 -58.90
N ALA A 3 7.12 -23.82 -58.63
CA ALA A 3 7.01 -22.59 -57.87
C ALA A 3 6.33 -21.46 -58.69
N PRO A 4 5.78 -20.42 -58.05
CA PRO A 4 5.31 -19.23 -58.75
C PRO A 4 6.37 -18.14 -58.87
N ARG A 5 6.26 -17.40 -59.98
CA ARG A 5 7.09 -16.26 -60.40
C ARG A 5 6.64 -14.96 -59.72
N LEU A 6 7.62 -14.10 -59.45
CA LEU A 6 7.48 -12.65 -59.24
C LEU A 6 6.90 -11.97 -60.48
N LEU A 7 6.05 -10.95 -60.27
CA LEU A 7 5.92 -9.75 -61.10
C LEU A 7 5.30 -8.60 -60.27
N LEU A 8 6.06 -7.52 -60.11
CA LEU A 8 5.65 -6.11 -59.93
C LEU A 8 6.28 -5.38 -61.13
N PRO A 9 5.81 -4.20 -61.61
CA PRO A 9 5.33 -3.08 -60.79
C PRO A 9 4.20 -2.21 -61.42
N GLY A 10 3.71 -1.21 -60.68
CA GLY A 10 3.13 0.01 -61.27
C GLY A 10 1.89 0.58 -60.61
N ALA A 11 2.06 1.32 -59.50
CA ALA A 11 1.20 2.44 -59.09
C ALA A 11 1.76 3.13 -57.83
N ALA A 12 2.81 3.95 -58.00
CA ALA A 12 3.30 4.86 -56.96
C ALA A 12 3.78 6.15 -57.63
N ALA A 13 2.90 7.16 -57.78
CA ALA A 13 3.33 8.47 -58.26
C ALA A 13 2.40 9.69 -57.96
N VAL A 14 1.31 9.58 -57.19
CA VAL A 14 0.41 10.76 -56.99
C VAL A 14 0.06 11.07 -55.51
N LEU A 15 0.66 10.40 -54.54
CA LEU A 15 0.37 10.64 -53.10
C LEU A 15 1.59 11.01 -52.25
N LEU A 16 2.58 11.71 -52.82
CA LEU A 16 3.80 12.10 -52.09
C LEU A 16 4.16 13.60 -52.14
N ALA A 17 3.18 14.48 -52.39
CA ALA A 17 3.39 15.94 -52.34
C ALA A 17 2.60 16.68 -51.24
N ALA A 18 1.89 15.95 -50.37
CA ALA A 18 1.18 16.54 -49.21
C ALA A 18 1.84 16.23 -47.85
N ALA A 19 3.02 15.59 -47.84
CA ALA A 19 3.67 15.09 -46.62
C ALA A 19 4.93 15.89 -46.18
N LEU A 20 5.12 17.12 -46.68
CA LEU A 20 6.27 17.98 -46.32
C LEU A 20 5.87 19.38 -45.86
N GLN A 21 4.64 19.57 -45.36
CA GLN A 21 4.42 20.71 -44.47
C GLN A 21 4.92 20.31 -43.08
N PRO A 22 5.88 21.06 -42.49
CA PRO A 22 6.16 20.88 -41.06
C PRO A 22 4.82 21.01 -40.33
N PRO A 23 4.55 20.15 -39.31
CA PRO A 23 3.34 20.29 -38.54
C PRO A 23 3.21 21.75 -38.09
N PRO A 24 2.00 22.35 -38.12
CA PRO A 24 1.82 23.70 -37.62
C PRO A 24 2.43 23.77 -36.22
N PRO A 25 3.15 24.84 -35.87
CA PRO A 25 3.72 24.98 -34.54
C PRO A 25 2.59 24.74 -33.54
N VAL A 26 2.72 23.66 -32.76
CA VAL A 26 1.80 23.39 -31.65
C VAL A 26 1.83 24.66 -30.81
N PRO A 27 0.68 25.34 -30.56
CA PRO A 27 0.67 26.52 -29.74
C PRO A 27 1.37 26.15 -28.43
N ALA A 28 2.38 26.93 -28.04
CA ALA A 28 3.08 26.71 -26.79
C ALA A 28 2.01 26.49 -25.72
N LEU A 29 2.00 25.30 -25.13
CA LEU A 29 1.16 24.97 -23.99
C LEU A 29 1.61 25.91 -22.87
N GLY A 30 1.05 27.12 -22.86
CA GLY A 30 1.39 28.16 -21.91
C GLY A 30 0.91 27.71 -20.55
N ALA A 31 1.71 26.91 -19.86
CA ALA A 31 1.44 26.52 -18.49
C ALA A 31 1.49 27.81 -17.66
N SER A 32 0.34 28.32 -17.25
CA SER A 32 0.22 29.44 -16.32
C SER A 32 -0.15 28.91 -14.93
N LEU A 33 0.07 29.68 -13.87
CA LEU A 33 -0.41 29.31 -12.54
C LEU A 33 -1.90 29.64 -12.41
N ARG A 34 -2.62 28.88 -11.58
CA ARG A 34 -3.93 29.31 -11.10
C ARG A 34 -3.78 30.55 -10.22
N GLU A 35 -4.72 31.48 -10.34
CA GLU A 35 -4.72 32.72 -9.55
C GLU A 35 -4.86 32.44 -8.04
N LYS A 36 -5.75 31.52 -7.68
CA LYS A 36 -6.00 31.13 -6.28
C LYS A 36 -5.14 29.92 -5.89
N PRO A 37 -4.44 29.98 -4.75
CA PRO A 37 -3.75 28.81 -4.20
C PRO A 37 -4.77 27.73 -3.84
N SER A 38 -4.38 26.47 -4.03
CA SER A 38 -5.05 25.35 -3.38
C SER A 38 -4.56 25.27 -1.94
N VAL A 39 -5.49 25.16 -1.00
CA VAL A 39 -5.22 25.11 0.43
C VAL A 39 -5.66 23.75 0.95
N ASP A 40 -4.78 23.09 1.70
CA ASP A 40 -5.09 21.88 2.44
C ASP A 40 -4.98 22.17 3.93
N ASP A 41 -6.11 22.53 4.54
CA ASP A 41 -6.15 22.85 5.97
C ASP A 41 -5.79 21.64 6.82
N ALA A 42 -6.21 20.42 6.44
CA ALA A 42 -6.00 19.19 7.21
C ALA A 42 -4.52 18.86 7.43
N VAL A 43 -3.69 19.21 6.45
CA VAL A 43 -2.24 18.93 6.45
C VAL A 43 -1.44 20.18 6.75
N GLY A 44 -1.96 21.37 6.41
CA GLY A 44 -1.30 22.64 6.70
C GLY A 44 -0.46 23.22 5.61
N TYR A 45 -0.85 23.05 4.35
CA TYR A 45 -0.11 23.68 3.27
C TYR A 45 -1.00 24.41 2.29
N SER A 46 -0.38 25.29 1.50
CA SER A 46 -0.98 25.83 0.29
C SER A 46 0.04 25.85 -0.84
N ILE A 47 -0.43 25.68 -2.07
CA ILE A 47 0.38 25.75 -3.29
C ILE A 47 -0.51 26.23 -4.43
N ARG A 48 0.01 27.05 -5.34
CA ARG A 48 -0.68 27.43 -6.58
C ARG A 48 -0.45 26.34 -7.62
N PRO A 49 -1.47 25.52 -7.94
CA PRO A 49 -1.30 24.51 -8.98
C PRO A 49 -1.24 25.19 -10.35
N ILE A 50 -0.79 24.41 -11.34
CA ILE A 50 -0.75 24.85 -12.73
C ILE A 50 -2.18 24.91 -13.29
N SER A 51 -2.46 25.93 -14.09
CA SER A 51 -3.73 26.11 -14.77
C SER A 51 -3.97 24.95 -15.75
N GLY A 52 -5.22 24.47 -15.81
CA GLY A 52 -5.58 23.29 -16.60
C GLY A 52 -5.16 21.94 -16.00
N TRP A 53 -4.39 21.91 -14.92
CA TRP A 53 -4.11 20.67 -14.18
C TRP A 53 -5.28 20.34 -13.26
N GLU A 54 -5.57 19.05 -13.10
CA GLU A 54 -6.66 18.59 -12.25
C GLU A 54 -6.12 18.12 -10.90
N ALA A 55 -6.87 18.41 -9.83
CA ALA A 55 -6.54 17.89 -8.52
C ALA A 55 -6.69 16.37 -8.58
N SER A 56 -5.65 15.67 -8.14
CA SER A 56 -5.77 14.26 -7.86
C SER A 56 -6.72 14.07 -6.68
N PRO A 57 -7.66 13.11 -6.71
CA PRO A 57 -8.43 12.83 -5.52
C PRO A 57 -7.47 12.46 -4.39
N ARG A 58 -7.76 12.91 -3.17
CA ARG A 58 -6.91 12.58 -2.03
C ARG A 58 -7.01 11.09 -1.74
N LYS A 59 -5.88 10.41 -1.47
CA LYS A 59 -5.94 9.20 -0.65
C LYS A 59 -6.68 9.52 0.64
N ASN A 60 -7.37 8.54 1.22
CA ASN A 60 -7.97 8.75 2.53
C ASN A 60 -6.90 9.33 3.47
N PRO A 61 -7.10 10.53 4.05
CA PRO A 61 -6.15 11.11 5.00
C PRO A 61 -5.90 10.21 6.23
N ASP A 62 -6.79 9.24 6.47
CA ASP A 62 -6.67 8.25 7.52
C ASP A 62 -5.85 7.00 7.10
N ASP A 63 -5.31 6.95 5.88
CA ASP A 63 -4.49 5.84 5.40
C ASP A 63 -3.04 5.93 5.91
N PRO A 64 -2.61 5.10 6.88
CA PRO A 64 -1.26 5.12 7.43
C PRO A 64 -0.21 4.64 6.43
N THR A 65 -0.61 4.04 5.31
CA THR A 65 0.30 3.68 4.21
C THR A 65 0.59 4.85 3.27
N ALA A 66 -0.23 5.92 3.32
CA ALA A 66 0.08 7.20 2.72
C ALA A 66 1.10 7.97 3.57
N ARG A 67 2.24 7.33 3.89
CA ARG A 67 3.15 7.73 4.99
C ARG A 67 3.53 9.20 5.00
N CYS A 68 3.67 9.79 3.81
CA CYS A 68 3.92 11.21 3.64
C CYS A 68 3.07 11.84 2.54
N LEU A 69 2.47 11.08 1.61
CA LEU A 69 1.77 11.62 0.44
C LEU A 69 0.40 12.17 0.83
N VAL A 70 0.23 13.47 0.71
CA VAL A 70 -0.93 14.23 1.22
C VAL A 70 -1.79 14.85 0.13
N GLY A 71 -1.32 14.86 -1.12
CA GLY A 71 -2.09 15.39 -2.24
C GLY A 71 -1.31 15.42 -3.55
N GLY A 72 -1.93 15.94 -4.60
CA GLY A 72 -1.28 16.09 -5.89
C GLY A 72 -2.18 16.65 -6.99
N TRP A 73 -1.56 16.94 -8.13
CA TRP A 73 -2.24 17.37 -9.37
C TRP A 73 -1.59 16.67 -10.56
N TYR A 74 -2.33 16.50 -11.64
CA TYR A 74 -1.80 15.95 -12.89
C TYR A 74 -2.26 16.78 -14.10
N ALA A 75 -1.46 16.75 -15.15
CA ALA A 75 -1.79 17.41 -16.41
C ALA A 75 -2.80 16.59 -17.22
N LYS A 76 -3.80 17.25 -17.77
CA LYS A 76 -4.83 16.62 -18.61
C LYS A 76 -4.49 16.79 -20.10
N GLY A 77 -4.24 15.69 -20.82
CA GLY A 77 -4.09 15.70 -22.28
C GLY A 77 -2.96 14.82 -22.83
N LYS A 78 -3.16 14.23 -24.01
CA LYS A 78 -2.28 13.17 -24.58
C LYS A 78 -0.78 13.52 -24.62
N GLU A 79 -0.41 14.79 -24.77
CA GLU A 79 0.99 15.24 -24.85
C GLU A 79 1.63 15.49 -23.48
N THR A 80 0.84 15.62 -22.42
CA THR A 80 1.29 15.95 -21.06
C THR A 80 0.86 14.92 -20.02
N ASN A 81 0.21 13.83 -20.42
CA ASN A 81 -0.35 12.78 -19.57
C ASN A 81 0.68 12.06 -18.65
N GLU A 82 1.95 12.47 -18.64
CA GLU A 82 2.97 11.94 -17.74
C GLU A 82 3.55 13.01 -16.82
N ALA A 83 2.94 14.20 -16.79
CA ALA A 83 3.29 15.29 -15.88
C ALA A 83 2.37 15.29 -14.66
N GLU A 84 2.95 15.16 -13.47
CA GLU A 84 2.26 15.15 -12.20
C GLU A 84 3.03 15.93 -11.13
N VAL A 85 2.34 16.30 -10.07
CA VAL A 85 2.94 16.79 -8.83
C VAL A 85 2.34 16.02 -7.66
N SER A 86 3.23 15.52 -6.81
CA SER A 86 2.89 14.89 -5.55
C SER A 86 3.31 15.79 -4.40
N VAL A 87 2.45 15.97 -3.40
CA VAL A 87 2.75 16.74 -2.18
C VAL A 87 2.96 15.78 -1.02
N PHE A 88 4.03 15.99 -0.26
CA PHE A 88 4.43 15.20 0.88
C PHE A 88 4.47 16.05 2.16
N ALA A 89 4.20 15.44 3.31
CA ALA A 89 4.38 16.04 4.63
C ALA A 89 5.24 15.12 5.53
N PHE A 90 6.12 15.74 6.32
CA PHE A 90 7.10 15.07 7.19
C PHE A 90 7.16 15.74 8.56
N GLY A 91 7.58 14.95 9.55
CA GLY A 91 7.80 15.41 10.93
C GLY A 91 6.52 15.78 11.68
N LYS A 92 6.69 16.31 12.90
CA LYS A 92 5.59 16.78 13.75
C LYS A 92 5.59 18.30 13.76
N PHE A 93 4.44 18.92 13.52
CA PHE A 93 4.32 20.39 13.63
C PHE A 93 4.31 20.88 15.08
N PHE A 94 3.83 20.06 16.00
CA PHE A 94 3.80 20.39 17.43
C PHE A 94 4.75 19.47 18.19
N PRO A 95 5.68 20.02 19.00
CA PRO A 95 6.42 19.21 19.95
C PRO A 95 5.43 18.51 20.89
N GLU A 96 5.75 17.29 21.30
CA GLU A 96 4.89 16.43 22.14
C GLU A 96 4.57 17.04 23.52
N GLU A 97 5.28 18.12 23.90
CA GLU A 97 5.26 18.78 25.20
C GLU A 97 3.97 19.56 25.53
N SER A 98 3.03 19.75 24.60
CA SER A 98 1.76 20.43 24.92
C SER A 98 0.67 19.53 25.53
N ARG A 99 0.98 18.25 25.80
CA ARG A 99 0.20 17.44 26.77
C ARG A 99 0.52 17.89 28.21
N ALA A 100 0.27 19.16 28.53
CA ALA A 100 -0.04 19.49 29.90
C ALA A 100 -1.38 18.81 30.22
N VAL A 101 -1.31 17.63 30.84
CA VAL A 101 -2.44 17.08 31.57
C VAL A 101 -2.89 18.20 32.51
N PRO A 102 -4.18 18.59 32.53
CA PRO A 102 -4.66 19.48 33.57
C PRO A 102 -4.36 18.78 34.89
N THR A 103 -3.40 19.30 35.65
CA THR A 103 -3.24 18.91 37.05
C THR A 103 -4.61 19.09 37.69
N GLU A 104 -5.07 18.02 38.32
CA GLU A 104 -6.37 17.92 38.98
C GLU A 104 -6.71 19.22 39.71
N SER A 105 -7.95 19.65 39.53
CA SER A 105 -8.61 20.73 40.25
C SER A 105 -8.17 20.78 41.72
N GLY A 106 -7.44 21.84 42.07
CA GLY A 106 -7.28 22.25 43.46
C GLY A 106 -8.66 22.58 44.02
N ALA A 107 -9.25 21.64 44.74
CA ALA A 107 -10.29 21.95 45.71
C ALA A 107 -9.63 22.76 46.85
N PRO A 108 -10.22 23.88 47.29
CA PRO A 108 -9.67 24.63 48.41
C PRO A 108 -9.81 23.79 49.70
N PRO A 109 -8.78 23.72 50.56
CA PRO A 109 -8.89 23.00 51.82
C PRO A 109 -9.79 23.79 52.79
N ALA A 110 -10.67 23.07 53.47
CA ALA A 110 -11.43 23.59 54.61
C ALA A 110 -10.49 23.92 55.78
N PRO A 111 -10.80 24.94 56.60
CA PRO A 111 -9.93 25.37 57.69
C PRO A 111 -10.07 24.43 58.90
N GLY A 112 -8.93 24.03 59.47
CA GLY A 112 -8.83 23.28 60.72
C GLY A 112 -7.40 23.35 61.29
N PRO A 113 -7.23 23.26 62.62
CA PRO A 113 -6.57 24.32 63.37
C PRO A 113 -5.09 24.05 63.74
N GLU A 114 -4.46 25.16 64.11
CA GLU A 114 -3.18 25.38 64.78
C GLU A 114 -2.44 24.19 65.39
N GLY A 115 -1.14 24.11 65.10
CA GLY A 115 -0.17 23.26 65.77
C GLY A 115 1.23 23.49 65.21
N GLY A 116 2.06 24.25 65.93
CA GLY A 116 3.34 24.79 65.47
C GLY A 116 4.52 23.82 65.44
N GLY A 117 5.63 24.32 64.90
CA GLY A 117 6.97 23.98 65.38
C GLY A 117 8.00 23.59 64.30
N GLY A 118 8.97 24.48 64.07
CA GLY A 118 10.38 24.11 64.03
C GLY A 118 11.05 24.02 62.66
N ASP A 119 11.90 25.01 62.36
CA ASP A 119 12.98 24.93 61.36
C ASP A 119 14.13 24.03 61.85
N PRO A 120 14.86 23.37 60.92
CA PRO A 120 16.32 23.41 60.98
C PRO A 120 17.03 23.61 59.60
N PRO A 121 18.37 23.87 59.59
CA PRO A 121 19.10 24.67 58.60
C PRO A 121 19.76 23.89 57.44
N PRO A 122 20.47 24.58 56.51
CA PRO A 122 21.05 23.98 55.30
C PRO A 122 22.53 23.60 55.43
N GLY A 123 22.93 22.65 54.56
CA GLY A 123 24.27 22.61 53.95
C GLY A 123 25.27 21.64 54.57
N GLU A 124 25.77 20.70 53.74
CA GLU A 124 27.16 20.22 53.69
C GLU A 124 27.32 19.22 52.50
N ASP A 125 28.19 19.55 51.53
CA ASP A 125 28.76 18.64 50.52
C ASP A 125 30.09 18.02 51.08
N PRO A 126 30.87 17.24 50.28
CA PRO A 126 30.90 15.80 50.04
C PRO A 126 32.20 15.15 50.61
N PRO A 127 32.57 13.86 50.35
CA PRO A 127 33.59 13.54 49.31
C PRO A 127 33.59 12.04 48.84
N PRO A 128 34.68 11.46 48.28
CA PRO A 128 35.15 11.53 46.91
C PRO A 128 35.11 10.17 46.16
N GLY A 129 35.24 10.22 44.83
CA GLY A 129 35.25 9.02 43.96
C GLY A 129 36.56 8.22 43.99
N PRO A 130 36.55 6.96 43.49
CA PRO A 130 37.75 6.14 43.36
C PRO A 130 38.45 6.29 41.99
N PRO A 131 39.75 5.94 41.91
CA PRO A 131 40.65 6.34 40.83
C PRO A 131 40.68 5.39 39.63
N SER A 132 41.17 5.93 38.52
CA SER A 132 41.48 5.29 37.25
C SER A 132 42.92 4.75 37.18
N ASP A 133 43.16 3.92 36.14
CA ASP A 133 44.42 3.66 35.39
C ASP A 133 44.88 2.18 35.38
N PRO A 134 45.70 1.70 34.42
CA PRO A 134 45.83 2.01 32.98
C PRO A 134 45.96 0.72 32.09
N PRO A 135 46.03 0.82 30.74
CA PRO A 135 46.38 -0.29 29.83
C PRO A 135 47.88 -0.27 29.43
N PRO A 136 48.48 -1.35 28.89
CA PRO A 136 48.59 -1.47 27.42
C PRO A 136 48.80 -2.88 26.79
N GLY A 137 48.29 -3.02 25.56
CA GLY A 137 48.81 -3.69 24.33
C GLY A 137 49.67 -4.97 24.32
N LYS A 138 49.33 -5.91 23.42
CA LYS A 138 50.09 -6.34 22.21
C LYS A 138 49.54 -7.66 21.62
N GLU A 139 49.33 -7.70 20.30
CA GLU A 139 49.16 -8.92 19.46
C GLU A 139 50.53 -9.39 18.88
N PRO A 140 50.61 -10.39 17.97
CA PRO A 140 50.50 -11.85 18.13
C PRO A 140 51.78 -12.57 17.61
N PRO A 141 51.83 -13.92 17.57
CA PRO A 141 52.03 -14.58 16.26
C PRO A 141 51.38 -16.00 16.12
N PRO A 142 51.45 -16.64 14.92
CA PRO A 142 50.58 -17.73 14.46
C PRO A 142 51.23 -19.13 14.47
N ALA A 143 50.46 -20.18 14.18
CA ALA A 143 50.72 -21.22 13.15
C ALA A 143 50.00 -22.57 13.43
N ASP A 144 49.29 -23.05 12.41
CA ASP A 144 49.20 -24.41 11.85
C ASP A 144 49.36 -25.68 12.71
N GLY A 145 48.38 -26.59 12.58
CA GLY A 145 48.58 -28.03 12.83
C GLY A 145 47.28 -28.88 12.80
N PRO A 146 47.31 -30.15 12.33
CA PRO A 146 46.21 -30.80 11.57
C PRO A 146 45.31 -31.75 12.41
N PRO A 147 44.28 -32.41 11.82
CA PRO A 147 43.22 -33.11 12.56
C PRO A 147 43.54 -34.59 12.81
N PRO A 148 42.73 -35.29 13.61
CA PRO A 148 42.54 -36.71 13.39
C PRO A 148 41.08 -37.09 13.14
N GLU A 149 40.93 -37.92 12.12
CA GLU A 149 39.80 -38.80 11.83
C GLU A 149 39.63 -39.88 12.92
N GLY A 150 38.42 -40.46 12.98
CA GLY A 150 38.30 -41.91 13.15
C GLY A 150 37.45 -42.42 14.33
N GLY A 151 36.21 -42.82 14.00
CA GLY A 151 35.43 -43.97 14.52
C GLY A 151 35.16 -44.08 16.04
N LYS A 152 34.13 -44.75 16.54
CA LYS A 152 32.93 -45.47 16.08
C LYS A 152 32.16 -45.85 17.40
N PRO A 153 31.05 -46.62 17.41
CA PRO A 153 29.89 -46.32 18.25
C PRO A 153 29.70 -47.26 19.46
N ASP A 154 28.65 -46.93 20.22
CA ASP A 154 27.72 -47.79 20.97
C ASP A 154 27.59 -47.55 22.50
N GLU A 155 26.33 -47.28 22.86
CA GLU A 155 25.56 -47.75 24.03
C GLU A 155 24.94 -46.72 24.99
N PRO A 156 23.73 -47.02 25.53
CA PRO A 156 22.77 -46.03 25.99
C PRO A 156 22.85 -45.79 27.51
N GLY A 157 23.08 -44.53 27.88
CA GLY A 157 23.05 -44.07 29.26
C GLY A 157 21.71 -43.44 29.64
N THR A 158 20.99 -44.11 30.53
CA THR A 158 19.81 -43.63 31.25
C THR A 158 20.15 -42.52 32.25
N GLY A 159 19.33 -41.48 32.28
CA GLY A 159 18.94 -40.80 33.53
C GLY A 159 19.65 -39.49 33.90
N GLY A 160 18.85 -38.44 34.05
CA GLY A 160 19.01 -37.48 35.15
C GLY A 160 19.43 -36.06 34.77
N GLY A 161 18.46 -35.13 34.87
CA GLY A 161 18.73 -33.72 35.15
C GLY A 161 18.36 -32.75 34.03
N GLU A 162 17.11 -32.28 33.99
CA GLU A 162 16.77 -31.03 33.31
C GLU A 162 17.51 -29.86 34.00
N PRO A 163 18.39 -29.13 33.30
CA PRO A 163 18.96 -27.90 33.83
C PRO A 163 17.91 -26.79 33.75
N GLY A 164 17.74 -26.08 34.88
CA GLY A 164 16.75 -25.03 35.09
C GLY A 164 16.50 -24.15 33.87
N GLY A 165 15.23 -24.14 33.45
CA GLY A 165 14.74 -23.29 32.39
C GLY A 165 15.10 -21.83 32.67
N LYS A 166 15.92 -21.26 31.80
CA LYS A 166 16.10 -19.80 31.74
C LYS A 166 14.72 -19.16 31.68
N PRO A 167 14.44 -18.10 32.47
CA PRO A 167 13.17 -17.40 32.40
C PRO A 167 12.90 -17.03 30.94
N LYS A 168 11.76 -17.49 30.42
CA LYS A 168 11.28 -17.17 29.09
C LYS A 168 11.41 -15.64 28.92
N PRO A 169 12.10 -15.14 27.89
CA PRO A 169 12.20 -13.70 27.68
C PRO A 169 10.78 -13.12 27.70
N PRO A 170 10.57 -11.97 28.37
CA PRO A 170 9.25 -11.36 28.42
C PRO A 170 8.72 -11.25 27.00
N ALA A 171 7.46 -11.65 26.80
CA ALA A 171 6.83 -11.59 25.50
C ALA A 171 7.05 -10.16 24.93
N PRO A 172 7.49 -10.03 23.68
CA PRO A 172 7.65 -8.71 23.07
C PRO A 172 6.33 -7.94 23.23
N LYS A 173 6.43 -6.69 23.65
CA LYS A 173 5.24 -5.85 23.87
C LYS A 173 4.50 -5.70 22.55
N ALA A 174 3.19 -5.92 22.58
CA ALA A 174 2.34 -5.78 21.40
C ALA A 174 2.50 -4.39 20.77
N PRO A 175 2.45 -4.29 19.43
CA PRO A 175 2.37 -3.01 18.74
C PRO A 175 1.15 -2.23 19.25
N THR A 176 1.37 -1.03 19.78
CA THR A 176 0.32 -0.15 20.34
C THR A 176 0.00 1.02 19.40
N SER A 177 0.71 1.11 18.28
CA SER A 177 0.61 2.23 17.35
C SER A 177 0.80 1.81 15.89
N LEU A 178 0.32 2.64 14.96
CA LEU A 178 0.58 2.50 13.53
C LEU A 178 2.08 2.51 13.18
N LYS A 179 2.91 3.16 14.02
CA LYS A 179 4.37 3.18 13.90
C LYS A 179 4.98 1.79 14.05
N ASP A 180 4.41 0.95 14.92
CA ASP A 180 4.90 -0.40 15.17
C ASP A 180 4.56 -1.37 14.02
N LEU A 181 3.51 -1.05 13.25
CA LEU A 181 3.05 -1.86 12.10
C LEU A 181 3.76 -1.53 10.79
N PHE A 182 4.10 -0.26 10.59
CA PHE A 182 4.62 0.23 9.32
C PHE A 182 6.10 0.66 9.41
N GLY A 183 6.70 0.68 10.59
CA GLY A 183 8.03 1.25 10.81
C GLY A 183 8.00 2.77 10.85
N GLU A 184 9.15 3.39 11.12
CA GLU A 184 9.23 4.87 11.18
C GLU A 184 9.01 5.45 9.77
N ALA A 185 8.06 6.38 9.64
CA ALA A 185 7.98 7.24 8.47
C ALA A 185 9.24 8.13 8.44
N PRO A 186 9.75 8.47 7.24
CA PRO A 186 10.89 9.38 7.13
C PRO A 186 10.54 10.71 7.81
N LYS A 187 11.51 11.27 8.54
CA LYS A 187 11.33 12.47 9.36
C LYS A 187 11.49 13.75 8.55
N SER A 188 12.08 13.65 7.36
CA SER A 188 12.34 14.77 6.46
C SER A 188 12.24 14.37 5.00
N PHE A 189 12.12 15.38 4.13
CA PHE A 189 12.14 15.15 2.69
C PHE A 189 13.47 14.55 2.21
N GLU A 190 14.59 14.94 2.81
CA GLU A 190 15.92 14.41 2.45
C GLU A 190 16.06 12.92 2.82
N GLU A 191 15.55 12.50 3.98
CA GLU A 191 15.53 11.09 4.37
C GLU A 191 14.67 10.26 3.42
N TRP A 192 13.51 10.80 3.03
CA TRP A 192 12.65 10.17 2.01
C TRP A 192 13.36 10.08 0.65
N LEU A 193 14.05 11.14 0.21
CA LEU A 193 14.85 11.14 -1.00
C LEU A 193 15.96 10.10 -0.93
N GLN A 194 16.64 9.96 0.20
CA GLN A 194 17.69 8.96 0.37
C GLN A 194 17.13 7.54 0.24
N GLY A 195 15.99 7.25 0.89
CA GLY A 195 15.31 5.97 0.71
C GLY A 195 14.91 5.71 -0.75
N TRP A 196 14.50 6.75 -1.48
CA TRP A 196 14.23 6.65 -2.92
C TRP A 196 15.50 6.41 -3.73
N ARG A 197 16.61 7.11 -3.46
CA ARG A 197 17.92 6.88 -4.10
C ARG A 197 18.37 5.43 -3.92
N ASP A 198 18.34 4.93 -2.68
CA ASP A 198 18.73 3.56 -2.35
C ASP A 198 17.84 2.55 -3.06
N GLY A 199 16.52 2.77 -3.04
CA GLY A 199 15.54 1.91 -3.71
C GLY A 199 15.66 1.94 -5.23
N ALA A 200 15.99 3.08 -5.83
CA ALA A 200 16.25 3.21 -7.26
C ALA A 200 17.53 2.45 -7.65
N SER A 201 18.63 2.69 -6.93
CA SER A 201 19.93 2.04 -7.17
C SER A 201 19.83 0.52 -7.07
N LYS A 202 19.15 0.00 -6.04
CA LYS A 202 18.93 -1.45 -5.87
C LYS A 202 18.16 -2.10 -7.02
N ARG A 203 17.38 -1.31 -7.77
CA ARG A 203 16.58 -1.77 -8.92
C ARG A 203 17.23 -1.45 -10.27
N GLY A 204 18.48 -0.98 -10.29
CA GLY A 204 19.17 -0.59 -11.52
C GLY A 204 18.70 0.76 -12.09
N GLY A 205 17.98 1.56 -11.31
CA GLY A 205 17.65 2.95 -11.61
C GLY A 205 18.62 3.93 -10.94
N SER A 206 18.38 5.23 -11.13
CA SER A 206 19.15 6.30 -10.49
C SER A 206 18.24 7.49 -10.16
N LEU A 207 18.54 8.20 -9.07
CA LEU A 207 17.88 9.45 -8.72
C LEU A 207 18.95 10.50 -8.46
N ASP A 208 18.97 11.52 -9.30
CA ASP A 208 19.87 12.67 -9.19
C ASP A 208 19.00 13.92 -8.96
N LEU A 209 19.07 14.49 -7.76
CA LEU A 209 18.33 15.69 -7.38
C LEU A 209 19.26 16.57 -6.56
N SER A 210 19.52 17.77 -7.08
CA SER A 210 20.43 18.73 -6.46
C SER A 210 19.67 19.82 -5.73
N PRO A 211 19.89 20.01 -4.41
CA PRO A 211 19.23 21.07 -3.65
C PRO A 211 19.87 22.44 -3.92
N SER A 212 19.03 23.47 -3.87
CA SER A 212 19.41 24.88 -3.89
C SER A 212 18.57 25.64 -2.88
N LYS A 213 19.20 26.47 -2.03
CA LYS A 213 18.46 27.23 -1.01
C LYS A 213 17.47 28.17 -1.67
N ALA A 214 16.25 28.24 -1.15
CA ALA A 214 15.21 29.15 -1.61
C ALA A 214 14.36 29.65 -0.44
N LYS A 215 13.79 30.85 -0.58
CA LYS A 215 12.84 31.41 0.39
C LYS A 215 11.41 31.13 -0.05
N PHE A 216 10.56 30.69 0.88
CA PHE A 216 9.15 30.36 0.64
C PHE A 216 8.25 31.23 1.53
N GLY A 217 8.31 32.54 1.32
CA GLY A 217 7.68 33.50 2.24
C GLY A 217 8.55 33.68 3.48
N GLU A 218 7.96 33.43 4.66
CA GLU A 218 8.67 33.47 5.95
C GLU A 218 9.39 32.15 6.28
N ASP A 219 9.08 31.08 5.54
CA ASP A 219 9.64 29.75 5.77
C ASP A 219 10.93 29.53 4.96
N GLU A 220 11.85 28.76 5.55
CA GLU A 220 13.06 28.29 4.88
C GLU A 220 12.79 27.00 4.10
N GLY A 221 13.58 26.77 3.06
CA GLY A 221 13.42 25.58 2.26
C GLY A 221 14.48 25.42 1.16
N PHE A 222 14.27 24.39 0.36
CA PHE A 222 15.13 24.04 -0.76
C PHE A 222 14.29 23.85 -2.03
N LEU A 223 14.83 24.31 -3.16
CA LEU A 223 14.40 23.88 -4.48
C LEU A 223 15.35 22.81 -4.97
N TYR A 224 14.80 21.73 -5.50
CA TYR A 224 15.54 20.62 -6.07
C TYR A 224 15.28 20.57 -7.58
N GLU A 225 16.32 20.30 -8.35
CA GLU A 225 16.23 20.06 -9.79
C GLU A 225 17.12 18.88 -10.15
N GLY A 226 16.64 18.03 -11.07
CA GLY A 226 17.42 16.90 -11.54
C GLY A 226 16.58 15.86 -12.29
N THR A 227 17.02 14.61 -12.26
CA THR A 227 16.43 13.52 -13.04
C THR A 227 16.28 12.22 -12.24
N TYR A 228 15.28 11.42 -12.61
CA TYR A 228 15.11 10.05 -12.13
C TYR A 228 15.10 9.10 -13.31
N ARG A 229 15.90 8.06 -13.28
CA ARG A 229 15.87 6.94 -14.22
C ARG A 229 15.31 5.72 -13.52
N ASP A 230 14.23 5.17 -14.05
CA ASP A 230 13.66 3.94 -13.52
C ASP A 230 14.42 2.69 -14.00
N PHE A 231 14.04 1.53 -13.46
CA PHE A 231 14.65 0.24 -13.80
C PHE A 231 14.42 -0.21 -15.25
N SER A 232 13.47 0.42 -15.96
CA SER A 232 13.22 0.18 -17.39
C SER A 232 14.04 1.09 -18.30
N GLY A 233 14.86 1.98 -17.72
CA GLY A 233 15.65 2.97 -18.43
C GLY A 233 14.87 4.24 -18.80
N ARG A 234 13.61 4.37 -18.39
CA ARG A 234 12.83 5.60 -18.62
C ARG A 234 13.37 6.70 -17.71
N THR A 235 13.60 7.86 -18.29
CA THR A 235 14.09 9.05 -17.57
C THR A 235 12.93 10.03 -17.34
N TYR A 236 12.94 10.65 -16.17
CA TYR A 236 11.98 11.65 -15.72
C TYR A 236 12.75 12.90 -15.30
N GLN A 237 12.29 14.06 -15.73
CA GLN A 237 12.74 15.35 -15.22
C GLN A 237 11.97 15.64 -13.94
N LEU A 238 12.70 16.02 -12.90
CA LEU A 238 12.15 16.27 -11.57
C LEU A 238 12.43 17.72 -11.15
N MET A 239 11.42 18.34 -10.56
CA MET A 239 11.59 19.57 -9.76
C MET A 239 10.87 19.39 -8.44
N ALA A 240 11.53 19.72 -7.35
CA ALA A 240 10.87 19.70 -6.06
C ALA A 240 11.09 20.99 -5.27
N ALA A 241 10.22 21.23 -4.31
CA ALA A 241 10.47 22.14 -3.21
C ALA A 241 10.27 21.38 -1.90
N SER A 242 11.05 21.70 -0.88
CA SER A 242 10.67 21.43 0.50
C SER A 242 10.69 22.72 1.31
N VAL A 243 9.71 22.87 2.20
CA VAL A 243 9.49 24.05 3.03
C VAL A 243 9.37 23.55 4.47
N ARG A 244 10.11 24.17 5.39
CA ARG A 244 10.20 23.73 6.79
C ARG A 244 9.83 24.85 7.75
N ARG A 245 9.09 24.49 8.80
CA ARG A 245 8.85 25.32 9.99
C ARG A 245 8.98 24.45 11.24
N GLY A 246 10.05 24.66 12.00
CA GLY A 246 10.39 23.78 13.12
C GLY A 246 10.69 22.36 12.64
N GLU A 247 10.06 21.37 13.27
CA GLU A 247 10.19 19.95 12.89
C GLU A 247 9.27 19.53 11.74
N PHE A 248 8.35 20.39 11.30
CA PHE A 248 7.42 20.08 10.21
C PHE A 248 7.96 20.53 8.85
N GLU A 249 7.87 19.63 7.89
CA GLU A 249 8.31 19.88 6.52
C GLU A 249 7.23 19.44 5.53
N VAL A 250 6.96 20.28 4.54
CA VAL A 250 6.10 19.95 3.40
C VAL A 250 6.95 20.00 2.15
N ALA A 251 6.86 18.97 1.31
CA ALA A 251 7.51 18.95 0.01
C ALA A 251 6.50 18.81 -1.12
N ALA A 252 6.82 19.34 -2.29
CA ALA A 252 6.09 19.06 -3.52
C ALA A 252 7.09 18.61 -4.58
N VAL A 253 6.80 17.53 -5.29
CA VAL A 253 7.65 16.94 -6.31
C VAL A 253 6.87 16.88 -7.62
N TYR A 254 7.27 17.73 -8.57
CA TYR A 254 6.86 17.61 -9.96
C TYR A 254 7.70 16.54 -10.65
N SER A 255 7.04 15.67 -11.41
CA SER A 255 7.69 14.71 -12.30
C SER A 255 7.10 14.83 -13.70
N ILE A 256 7.94 14.70 -14.72
CA ILE A 256 7.51 14.58 -16.11
C ILE A 256 8.49 13.69 -16.86
N ARG A 257 7.99 12.73 -17.63
CA ARG A 257 8.85 11.84 -18.43
C ARG A 257 9.60 12.65 -19.49
N ASP A 258 10.89 12.39 -19.63
CA ASP A 258 11.87 13.01 -20.53
C ASP A 258 11.27 13.74 -21.74
N HIS A 259 10.82 14.96 -21.49
CA HIS A 259 10.06 15.71 -22.46
C HIS A 259 10.98 16.74 -23.11
N LYS A 260 11.12 16.66 -24.44
CA LYS A 260 11.82 17.67 -25.26
C LYS A 260 11.37 19.11 -24.99
N TYR A 261 10.20 19.29 -24.38
CA TYR A 261 9.67 20.60 -24.02
C TYR A 261 9.68 20.92 -22.53
N PHE A 262 10.26 20.09 -21.64
CA PHE A 262 10.32 20.38 -20.21
C PHE A 262 10.95 21.75 -19.92
N ALA A 263 12.13 22.01 -20.48
CA ALA A 263 12.85 23.27 -20.28
C ALA A 263 12.10 24.49 -20.84
N ARG A 264 11.36 24.31 -21.95
CA ARG A 264 10.66 25.39 -22.66
C ARG A 264 9.29 25.69 -22.05
N ASP A 265 8.52 24.65 -21.75
CA ASP A 265 7.08 24.77 -21.50
C ASP A 265 6.71 24.60 -20.02
N PHE A 266 7.53 23.90 -19.23
CA PHE A 266 7.16 23.51 -17.86
C PHE A 266 8.09 24.04 -16.78
N LYS A 267 9.39 24.13 -17.04
CA LYS A 267 10.40 24.44 -16.02
C LYS A 267 10.12 25.75 -15.26
N GLY A 268 9.76 26.81 -15.98
CA GLY A 268 9.39 28.09 -15.38
C GLY A 268 8.17 27.96 -14.46
N THR A 269 7.08 27.41 -14.99
CA THR A 269 5.81 27.26 -14.28
C THR A 269 5.89 26.30 -13.09
N PHE A 270 6.63 25.21 -13.23
CA PHE A 270 6.91 24.27 -12.12
C PHE A 270 7.65 25.00 -11.01
N ARG A 271 8.70 25.75 -11.36
CA ARG A 271 9.45 26.55 -10.39
C ARG A 271 8.56 27.58 -9.69
N ASP A 272 7.70 28.27 -10.41
CA ASP A 272 6.84 29.30 -9.82
C ASP A 272 5.74 28.69 -8.93
N SER A 273 5.18 27.54 -9.34
CA SER A 273 4.26 26.77 -8.50
C SER A 273 4.94 26.30 -7.22
N LEU A 274 6.12 25.68 -7.33
CA LEU A 274 6.92 25.23 -6.20
C LEU A 274 7.27 26.38 -5.24
N LYS A 275 7.69 27.53 -5.78
CA LYS A 275 7.95 28.76 -4.99
C LYS A 275 6.71 29.33 -4.30
N SER A 276 5.51 28.89 -4.67
CA SER A 276 4.27 29.27 -4.00
C SER A 276 3.88 28.33 -2.85
N LEU A 277 4.61 27.23 -2.63
CA LEU A 277 4.38 26.31 -1.53
C LEU A 277 4.58 27.02 -0.18
N ARG A 278 3.60 26.95 0.72
CA ARG A 278 3.63 27.57 2.05
C ARG A 278 3.11 26.60 3.10
N ILE A 279 3.65 26.68 4.32
CA ILE A 279 3.03 26.09 5.50
C ILE A 279 2.00 27.09 6.06
N LEU A 280 0.76 26.64 6.31
CA LEU A 280 -0.30 27.48 6.85
C LEU A 280 0.04 28.01 8.25
N ALA A 281 -0.66 29.06 8.68
CA ALA A 281 -0.44 29.61 10.02
C ALA A 281 -0.83 28.57 11.11
N GLN A 282 -0.12 28.58 12.23
CA GLN A 282 -0.32 27.63 13.34
C GLN A 282 -1.80 27.52 13.77
N ARG A 283 -2.51 28.65 13.88
CA ARG A 283 -3.94 28.66 14.24
C ARG A 283 -4.84 27.90 13.27
N GLN A 284 -4.57 27.98 11.96
CA GLN A 284 -5.35 27.24 10.95
C GLN A 284 -5.09 25.73 11.06
N MET A 285 -3.84 25.39 11.38
CA MET A 285 -3.38 24.02 11.59
C MET A 285 -3.96 23.37 12.85
N GLU A 286 -3.98 24.08 13.97
CA GLU A 286 -4.60 23.63 15.22
C GLU A 286 -6.08 23.30 15.03
N LYS A 287 -6.79 24.18 14.32
CA LYS A 287 -8.20 23.97 13.96
C LYS A 287 -8.38 22.70 13.12
N ALA A 288 -7.59 22.54 12.07
CA ALA A 288 -7.73 21.41 11.18
C ALA A 288 -7.38 20.06 11.83
N ARG A 289 -6.41 20.05 12.76
CA ARG A 289 -6.10 18.89 13.60
C ARG A 289 -7.23 18.56 14.57
N ALA A 290 -7.82 19.56 15.22
CA ALA A 290 -8.99 19.35 16.07
C ALA A 290 -10.14 18.74 15.26
N ASP A 291 -10.35 19.21 14.03
CA ASP A 291 -11.34 18.66 13.11
C ASP A 291 -11.00 17.21 12.68
N LEU A 292 -9.74 16.88 12.40
CA LEU A 292 -9.31 15.52 12.05
C LEU A 292 -9.39 14.55 13.24
N ALA A 293 -8.93 14.95 14.42
CA ALA A 293 -9.01 14.13 15.62
C ALA A 293 -10.46 13.83 16.01
N LYS A 294 -11.35 14.83 15.87
CA LYS A 294 -12.79 14.65 16.00
C LYS A 294 -13.32 13.65 14.97
N LYS A 295 -12.95 13.79 13.69
CA LYS A 295 -13.33 12.86 12.62
C LYS A 295 -12.85 11.43 12.88
N LEU A 296 -11.63 11.22 13.36
CA LEU A 296 -11.08 9.89 13.69
C LEU A 296 -11.79 9.26 14.89
N ALA A 297 -12.10 10.03 15.92
CA ALA A 297 -12.92 9.58 17.05
C ALA A 297 -14.35 9.20 16.62
N GLU A 298 -14.86 9.84 15.55
CA GLU A 298 -16.15 9.57 14.93
C GLU A 298 -16.08 8.46 13.84
N ALA A 299 -14.89 8.16 13.29
CA ALA A 299 -14.66 7.22 12.18
C ALA A 299 -14.81 5.73 12.54
N GLY A 300 -15.10 5.43 13.82
CA GLY A 300 -15.69 4.18 14.26
C GLY A 300 -17.17 4.01 13.86
N GLY A 301 -17.71 4.88 13.00
CA GLY A 301 -19.12 4.94 12.62
C GLY A 301 -19.41 4.48 11.18
N ASP A 302 -20.55 3.80 11.05
CA ASP A 302 -21.38 3.55 9.87
C ASP A 302 -20.69 3.68 8.50
N GLU A 303 -20.41 2.53 7.87
CA GLU A 303 -19.86 2.44 6.52
C GLU A 303 -20.72 3.19 5.48
N ALA A 304 -22.03 3.32 5.70
CA ALA A 304 -22.88 4.14 4.83
C ALA A 304 -22.54 5.63 4.96
N ALA A 305 -22.22 6.10 6.18
CA ALA A 305 -21.76 7.46 6.41
C ALA A 305 -20.37 7.69 5.80
N TRP A 306 -19.48 6.69 5.78
CA TRP A 306 -18.22 6.78 5.05
C TRP A 306 -18.45 6.98 3.55
N ALA A 307 -19.26 6.14 2.93
CA ALA A 307 -19.57 6.25 1.51
C ALA A 307 -20.25 7.59 1.15
N ALA A 308 -21.10 8.13 2.03
CA ALA A 308 -21.68 9.46 1.87
C ALA A 308 -20.60 10.56 1.88
N ARG A 309 -19.66 10.51 2.83
CA ARG A 309 -18.52 11.46 2.87
C ARG A 309 -17.67 11.41 1.61
N VAL A 310 -17.45 10.22 1.05
CA VAL A 310 -16.71 10.08 -0.21
C VAL A 310 -17.44 10.79 -1.36
N ILE A 311 -18.76 10.67 -1.42
CA ILE A 311 -19.58 11.35 -2.44
C ILE A 311 -19.57 12.86 -2.27
N ASP A 312 -19.76 13.33 -1.04
CA ASP A 312 -19.78 14.76 -0.72
C ASP A 312 -18.43 15.42 -0.98
N GLY A 313 -17.34 14.65 -0.89
CA GLY A 313 -15.97 15.08 -1.12
C GLY A 313 -15.48 15.00 -2.57
N LEU A 314 -16.34 14.66 -3.55
CA LEU A 314 -15.89 14.50 -4.94
C LEU A 314 -15.45 15.82 -5.56
N PRO A 315 -14.26 15.88 -6.19
CA PRO A 315 -13.80 17.08 -6.88
C PRO A 315 -14.58 17.32 -8.19
N PRO A 316 -14.55 18.54 -8.75
CA PRO A 316 -15.08 18.81 -10.08
C PRO A 316 -14.49 17.85 -11.12
N GLY A 317 -15.34 17.36 -12.03
CA GLY A 317 -14.94 16.35 -13.03
C GLY A 317 -15.18 14.91 -12.60
N TRP A 318 -15.45 14.66 -11.32
CA TRP A 318 -15.83 13.35 -10.80
C TRP A 318 -17.34 13.22 -10.60
N THR A 319 -17.83 11.99 -10.65
CA THR A 319 -19.22 11.63 -10.38
C THR A 319 -19.28 10.26 -9.72
N TYR A 320 -20.48 9.78 -9.41
CA TYR A 320 -20.66 8.47 -8.80
C TYR A 320 -21.90 7.73 -9.33
N ARG A 321 -21.87 6.40 -9.16
CA ARG A 321 -23.00 5.49 -9.31
C ARG A 321 -23.16 4.68 -8.01
N LYS A 322 -24.38 4.63 -7.47
CA LYS A 322 -24.71 3.77 -6.32
C LYS A 322 -25.37 2.49 -6.79
N THR A 323 -25.08 1.40 -6.10
CA THR A 323 -25.81 0.13 -6.19
C THR A 323 -26.26 -0.29 -4.80
N ALA A 324 -26.74 -1.53 -4.61
CA ALA A 324 -27.15 -2.02 -3.30
C ALA A 324 -25.95 -2.11 -2.33
N ASN A 325 -24.80 -2.52 -2.85
CA ASN A 325 -23.62 -2.87 -2.06
C ASN A 325 -22.40 -1.98 -2.34
N TYR A 326 -22.46 -1.09 -3.34
CA TYR A 326 -21.30 -0.32 -3.80
C TYR A 326 -21.61 1.17 -4.05
N VAL A 327 -20.59 2.01 -3.86
CA VAL A 327 -20.48 3.33 -4.48
C VAL A 327 -19.30 3.32 -5.43
N ILE A 328 -19.57 3.47 -6.72
CA ILE A 328 -18.55 3.58 -7.75
C ILE A 328 -18.34 5.05 -8.05
N VAL A 329 -17.23 5.61 -7.61
CA VAL A 329 -16.82 6.97 -7.93
C VAL A 329 -15.85 6.94 -9.11
N HIS A 330 -16.04 7.83 -10.08
CA HIS A 330 -15.24 7.80 -11.29
C HIS A 330 -15.12 9.17 -11.96
N ASP A 331 -14.10 9.32 -12.79
CA ASP A 331 -13.95 10.46 -13.69
C ASP A 331 -15.09 10.45 -14.73
N LYS A 332 -15.77 11.59 -14.91
CA LYS A 332 -16.89 11.74 -15.86
C LYS A 332 -16.48 11.43 -17.29
N SER A 333 -15.21 11.65 -17.65
CA SER A 333 -14.70 11.40 -19.00
C SER A 333 -14.68 9.92 -19.37
N ILE A 334 -14.72 9.00 -18.40
CA ILE A 334 -14.83 7.55 -18.66
C ILE A 334 -16.13 7.22 -19.38
N GLU A 335 -17.21 7.98 -19.14
CA GLU A 335 -18.50 7.76 -19.79
C GLU A 335 -18.62 8.45 -21.16
N ASN A 336 -17.63 9.26 -21.55
CA ASN A 336 -17.64 10.01 -22.82
C ASN A 336 -17.17 9.12 -23.99
N SER A 337 -17.90 9.11 -25.12
CA SER A 337 -17.54 8.30 -26.30
C SER A 337 -16.28 8.76 -27.04
N ALA A 338 -15.86 10.01 -26.91
CA ALA A 338 -14.68 10.54 -27.59
C ALA A 338 -13.37 10.20 -26.87
N VAL A 339 -13.41 10.00 -25.55
CA VAL A 339 -12.21 9.85 -24.71
C VAL A 339 -12.31 8.74 -23.67
N GLY A 340 -13.45 8.06 -23.54
CA GLY A 340 -13.73 7.04 -22.54
C GLY A 340 -14.23 5.72 -23.14
N VAL A 341 -14.89 4.92 -22.30
CA VAL A 341 -15.50 3.63 -22.67
C VAL A 341 -16.98 3.70 -22.24
N PRO A 342 -17.89 4.17 -23.11
CA PRO A 342 -19.30 4.28 -22.79
C PRO A 342 -19.88 2.97 -22.25
N GLY A 343 -20.64 3.05 -21.15
CA GLY A 343 -21.24 1.90 -20.50
C GLY A 343 -20.30 1.08 -19.60
N LEU A 344 -19.01 1.41 -19.52
CA LEU A 344 -18.07 0.68 -18.64
C LEU A 344 -18.49 0.74 -17.16
N ILE A 345 -18.89 1.92 -16.66
CA ILE A 345 -19.29 2.07 -15.25
C ILE A 345 -20.54 1.23 -14.94
N GLU A 346 -21.49 1.15 -15.86
CA GLU A 346 -22.66 0.28 -15.71
C GLU A 346 -22.24 -1.21 -15.72
N LYS A 347 -21.34 -1.59 -16.63
CA LYS A 347 -20.78 -2.94 -16.68
C LYS A 347 -20.08 -3.31 -15.37
N ILE A 348 -19.32 -2.39 -14.78
CA ILE A 348 -18.66 -2.55 -13.47
C ILE A 348 -19.71 -2.74 -12.38
N ALA A 349 -20.74 -1.89 -12.33
CA ALA A 349 -21.81 -1.94 -11.32
C ALA A 349 -22.55 -3.28 -11.33
N VAL A 350 -23.01 -3.72 -12.49
CA VAL A 350 -23.71 -5.00 -12.66
C VAL A 350 -22.79 -6.17 -12.31
N ARG A 351 -21.51 -6.10 -12.71
CA ARG A 351 -20.53 -7.16 -12.46
C ARG A 351 -20.19 -7.31 -10.98
N LEU A 352 -20.00 -6.22 -10.26
CA LEU A 352 -19.73 -6.24 -8.82
C LEU A 352 -20.87 -6.88 -8.03
N GLU A 353 -22.11 -6.46 -8.27
CA GLU A 353 -23.28 -7.03 -7.60
C GLU A 353 -23.45 -8.52 -7.90
N ALA A 354 -23.28 -8.89 -9.17
CA ALA A 354 -23.40 -10.27 -9.60
C ALA A 354 -22.27 -11.16 -9.06
N LEU A 355 -21.01 -10.71 -9.07
CA LEU A 355 -19.90 -11.47 -8.47
C LEU A 355 -20.07 -11.65 -6.97
N ARG A 356 -20.46 -10.59 -6.25
CA ARG A 356 -20.73 -10.69 -4.81
C ARG A 356 -21.79 -11.74 -4.52
N LYS A 357 -22.94 -11.66 -5.18
CA LYS A 357 -24.08 -12.55 -4.97
C LYS A 357 -23.86 -13.98 -5.47
N GLU A 358 -23.33 -14.14 -6.68
CA GLU A 358 -23.23 -15.44 -7.36
C GLU A 358 -21.97 -16.21 -6.95
N VAL A 359 -20.92 -15.53 -6.48
CA VAL A 359 -19.59 -16.12 -6.28
C VAL A 359 -19.06 -15.87 -4.87
N TYR A 360 -18.90 -14.61 -4.45
CA TYR A 360 -18.15 -14.30 -3.24
C TYR A 360 -18.90 -14.69 -1.96
N GLU A 361 -20.18 -14.33 -1.82
CA GLU A 361 -21.00 -14.70 -0.66
C GLU A 361 -21.18 -16.22 -0.50
N PRO A 362 -21.45 -17.00 -1.56
CA PRO A 362 -21.49 -18.45 -1.45
C PRO A 362 -20.17 -19.09 -1.02
N LEU A 363 -19.03 -18.59 -1.50
CA LEU A 363 -17.71 -19.17 -1.22
C LEU A 363 -17.10 -18.69 0.10
N PHE A 364 -17.41 -17.47 0.52
CA PHE A 364 -16.88 -16.84 1.72
C PHE A 364 -18.03 -16.22 2.51
N PRO A 365 -18.94 -17.03 3.06
CA PRO A 365 -20.08 -16.51 3.79
C PRO A 365 -19.60 -15.71 5.00
N PRO A 366 -20.05 -14.46 5.16
CA PRO A 366 -19.64 -13.63 6.27
C PRO A 366 -20.27 -14.15 7.57
N ASP A 367 -19.65 -13.90 8.72
CA ASP A 367 -20.23 -14.30 10.01
C ASP A 367 -21.48 -13.48 10.38
N ARG A 368 -21.57 -12.26 9.83
CA ARG A 368 -22.66 -11.31 10.00
C ARG A 368 -22.93 -10.56 8.70
N PRO A 369 -24.09 -9.94 8.51
CA PRO A 369 -24.38 -9.18 7.29
C PRO A 369 -23.30 -8.12 7.02
N VAL A 370 -22.76 -8.12 5.80
CA VAL A 370 -21.84 -7.06 5.35
C VAL A 370 -22.67 -5.84 4.98
N THR A 371 -22.79 -4.92 5.93
CA THR A 371 -23.53 -3.65 5.80
C THR A 371 -22.72 -2.55 5.12
N ALA A 372 -21.46 -2.82 4.80
CA ALA A 372 -20.57 -1.85 4.18
C ALA A 372 -21.02 -1.51 2.75
N LEU A 373 -21.25 -0.22 2.49
CA LEU A 373 -21.41 0.30 1.14
C LEU A 373 -20.01 0.53 0.55
N SER A 374 -19.52 -0.50 -0.14
CA SER A 374 -18.12 -0.60 -0.57
C SER A 374 -17.76 0.47 -1.61
N VAL A 375 -16.70 1.24 -1.34
CA VAL A 375 -16.25 2.31 -2.23
C VAL A 375 -15.30 1.75 -3.29
N VAL A 376 -15.62 2.03 -4.56
CA VAL A 376 -14.86 1.63 -5.73
C VAL A 376 -14.53 2.88 -6.54
N LYS A 377 -13.25 3.13 -6.82
CA LYS A 377 -12.76 4.31 -7.50
C LYS A 377 -12.13 3.94 -8.84
N VAL A 378 -12.69 4.49 -9.91
CA VAL A 378 -12.23 4.24 -11.28
C VAL A 378 -11.61 5.51 -11.86
N THR A 379 -10.29 5.45 -12.06
CA THR A 379 -9.52 6.52 -12.70
C THR A 379 -9.50 6.33 -14.22
N GLN A 380 -9.31 7.42 -14.97
CA GLN A 380 -9.43 7.46 -16.43
C GLN A 380 -8.29 6.73 -17.14
N ASP A 381 -7.10 6.73 -16.55
CA ASP A 381 -5.86 6.20 -17.11
C ASP A 381 -4.78 6.03 -16.02
N PRO A 382 -3.62 5.40 -16.35
CA PRO A 382 -2.56 5.21 -15.37
C PRO A 382 -2.04 6.51 -14.75
N ALA A 383 -2.09 7.64 -15.47
CA ALA A 383 -1.57 8.90 -14.98
C ALA A 383 -2.40 9.42 -13.82
N GLN A 384 -3.73 9.45 -13.98
CA GLN A 384 -4.63 9.82 -12.90
C GLN A 384 -4.53 8.84 -11.72
N TYR A 385 -4.31 7.55 -11.99
CA TYR A 385 -4.09 6.53 -10.96
C TYR A 385 -2.81 6.72 -10.15
N PHE A 386 -1.68 7.02 -10.79
CA PHE A 386 -0.43 7.26 -10.08
C PHE A 386 -0.42 8.62 -9.38
N ALA A 387 -1.04 9.63 -9.96
CA ALA A 387 -1.27 10.90 -9.30
C ALA A 387 -2.17 10.75 -8.06
N TYR A 388 -3.07 9.75 -8.05
CA TYR A 388 -3.84 9.35 -6.86
C TYR A 388 -2.96 8.74 -5.75
N GLY A 389 -1.68 8.49 -6.04
CA GLY A 389 -0.72 7.88 -5.13
C GLY A 389 -0.72 6.37 -5.19
N ALA A 390 -1.31 5.76 -6.22
CA ALA A 390 -1.36 4.32 -6.32
C ALA A 390 0.05 3.68 -6.38
N PRO A 391 0.20 2.42 -5.92
CA PRO A 391 1.48 1.73 -5.96
C PRO A 391 2.06 1.64 -7.38
N GLN A 392 3.35 1.92 -7.52
CA GLN A 392 4.01 1.83 -8.82
C GLN A 392 4.09 0.37 -9.30
N GLY A 393 3.61 0.13 -10.53
CA GLY A 393 3.57 -1.20 -11.13
C GLY A 393 2.33 -2.03 -10.79
N SER A 394 1.31 -1.46 -10.15
CA SER A 394 -0.02 -2.08 -10.03
C SER A 394 -0.99 -1.51 -11.06
N ALA A 395 -2.07 -2.25 -11.30
CA ALA A 395 -3.21 -1.82 -12.13
C ALA A 395 -4.45 -1.46 -11.29
N GLY A 396 -4.50 -2.00 -10.08
CA GLY A 396 -5.50 -1.73 -9.06
C GLY A 396 -4.90 -1.97 -7.68
N TYR A 397 -5.58 -1.51 -6.63
CA TYR A 397 -5.32 -1.92 -5.25
C TYR A 397 -6.59 -1.77 -4.41
N TRP A 398 -6.79 -2.69 -3.48
CA TRP A 398 -7.65 -2.51 -2.32
C TRP A 398 -6.82 -2.01 -1.13
N SER A 399 -7.29 -0.96 -0.46
CA SER A 399 -6.66 -0.44 0.75
C SER A 399 -7.66 -0.47 1.90
N TRP A 400 -7.38 -1.34 2.88
CA TRP A 400 -8.22 -1.48 4.07
C TRP A 400 -8.25 -0.22 4.94
N PRO A 401 -7.16 0.58 5.10
CA PRO A 401 -7.25 1.81 5.87
C PRO A 401 -8.08 2.87 5.16
N SER A 402 -7.92 3.00 3.84
CA SER A 402 -8.70 3.95 3.07
C SER A 402 -10.13 3.47 2.74
N ARG A 403 -10.42 2.19 2.98
CA ARG A 403 -11.68 1.50 2.68
C ARG A 403 -12.14 1.74 1.24
N GLU A 404 -11.18 1.75 0.31
CA GLU A 404 -11.45 1.94 -1.11
C GLU A 404 -10.67 0.97 -1.97
N LEU A 405 -11.35 0.53 -3.02
CA LEU A 405 -10.77 -0.19 -4.15
C LEU A 405 -10.48 0.85 -5.22
N VAL A 406 -9.25 0.94 -5.71
CA VAL A 406 -8.87 1.92 -6.74
C VAL A 406 -8.18 1.24 -7.92
N PHE A 407 -8.59 1.56 -9.14
CA PHE A 407 -7.95 1.07 -10.38
C PHE A 407 -8.16 2.07 -11.53
N PHE A 408 -7.50 1.83 -12.66
CA PHE A 408 -7.69 2.65 -13.87
C PHE A 408 -8.37 1.92 -15.01
N CYS A 409 -9.06 2.71 -15.83
CA CYS A 409 -9.63 2.27 -17.09
C CYS A 409 -8.53 2.05 -18.14
N MET A 410 -8.30 0.79 -18.51
CA MET A 410 -7.47 0.43 -19.66
C MET A 410 -8.34 0.45 -20.92
N ARG A 411 -8.51 1.63 -21.53
CA ARG A 411 -9.48 1.85 -22.63
C ARG A 411 -9.34 0.86 -23.79
N GLU A 412 -8.11 0.51 -24.15
CA GLU A 412 -7.80 -0.45 -25.23
C GLU A 412 -7.86 -1.92 -24.78
N LYS A 413 -8.00 -2.17 -23.47
CA LYS A 413 -8.00 -3.50 -22.83
C LYS A 413 -9.05 -3.57 -21.72
N VAL A 414 -10.31 -3.33 -22.10
CA VAL A 414 -11.43 -3.31 -21.13
C VAL A 414 -11.53 -4.60 -20.34
N ASP A 415 -11.27 -5.75 -20.96
CA ASP A 415 -11.31 -7.04 -20.25
C ASP A 415 -10.25 -7.09 -19.14
N LEU A 416 -9.04 -6.58 -19.38
CA LEU A 416 -8.02 -6.47 -18.34
C LEU A 416 -8.43 -5.51 -17.21
N THR A 417 -9.20 -4.47 -17.52
CA THR A 417 -9.80 -3.59 -16.49
C THR A 417 -10.78 -4.37 -15.61
N LEU A 418 -11.57 -5.27 -16.20
CA LEU A 418 -12.53 -6.10 -15.49
C LEU A 418 -11.86 -7.26 -14.73
N ASP A 419 -10.74 -7.79 -15.22
CA ASP A 419 -9.94 -8.78 -14.50
C ASP A 419 -9.36 -8.17 -13.22
N VAL A 420 -8.80 -6.96 -13.31
CA VAL A 420 -8.32 -6.18 -12.16
C VAL A 420 -9.47 -5.86 -11.19
N LEU A 421 -10.65 -5.47 -11.71
CA LEU A 421 -11.83 -5.27 -10.89
C LEU A 421 -12.16 -6.52 -10.07
N ASN A 422 -12.22 -7.71 -10.70
CA ASN A 422 -12.59 -8.92 -9.97
C ASN A 422 -11.55 -9.25 -8.88
N HIS A 423 -10.26 -9.12 -9.21
CA HIS A 423 -9.14 -9.32 -8.28
C HIS A 423 -9.28 -8.44 -7.04
N GLU A 424 -9.37 -7.13 -7.23
CA GLU A 424 -9.41 -6.17 -6.13
C GLU A 424 -10.76 -6.19 -5.38
N ALA A 425 -11.87 -6.48 -6.08
CA ALA A 425 -13.19 -6.60 -5.46
C ALA A 425 -13.28 -7.81 -4.54
N PHE A 426 -12.55 -8.87 -4.85
CA PHE A 426 -12.41 -9.99 -3.92
C PHE A 426 -11.71 -9.56 -2.63
N HIS A 427 -10.57 -8.85 -2.70
CA HIS A 427 -9.88 -8.35 -1.51
C HIS A 427 -10.77 -7.46 -0.63
N GLN A 428 -11.51 -6.56 -1.27
CA GLN A 428 -12.50 -5.73 -0.57
C GLN A 428 -13.56 -6.58 0.12
N TYR A 429 -14.15 -7.55 -0.59
CA TYR A 429 -15.20 -8.39 -0.03
C TYR A 429 -14.71 -9.30 1.10
N ILE A 430 -13.60 -10.02 0.91
CA ILE A 430 -13.10 -10.97 1.90
C ILE A 430 -12.68 -10.26 3.19
N PHE A 431 -12.16 -9.03 3.07
CA PHE A 431 -11.88 -8.19 4.23
C PHE A 431 -13.12 -8.03 5.12
N TYR A 432 -14.27 -7.64 4.55
CA TYR A 432 -15.49 -7.53 5.35
C TYR A 432 -16.04 -8.90 5.79
N SER A 433 -15.90 -9.94 4.97
CA SER A 433 -16.41 -11.28 5.28
C SER A 433 -15.70 -11.97 6.45
N VAL A 434 -14.38 -11.78 6.59
CA VAL A 434 -13.59 -12.35 7.70
C VAL A 434 -13.73 -11.51 8.98
N GLY A 435 -14.22 -10.27 8.89
CA GLY A 435 -14.29 -9.34 10.01
C GLY A 435 -13.12 -8.37 10.05
N GLN A 436 -12.82 -7.75 8.91
CA GLN A 436 -11.82 -6.69 8.71
C GLN A 436 -10.37 -7.11 8.98
N VAL A 437 -10.04 -8.35 8.62
CA VAL A 437 -8.71 -8.95 8.73
C VAL A 437 -8.29 -9.53 7.38
N SER A 438 -7.01 -9.42 7.03
CA SER A 438 -6.47 -9.99 5.80
C SER A 438 -5.92 -11.41 6.04
N PRO A 439 -6.33 -12.42 5.25
CA PRO A 439 -5.72 -13.76 5.28
C PRO A 439 -4.26 -13.77 4.82
N HIS A 440 -3.57 -14.91 4.98
CA HIS A 440 -2.27 -15.16 4.36
C HIS A 440 -2.27 -14.81 2.87
N SER A 441 -1.15 -14.26 2.37
CA SER A 441 -1.02 -13.78 0.99
C SER A 441 -1.26 -14.86 -0.07
N TRP A 442 -0.84 -16.11 0.15
CA TRP A 442 -1.12 -17.21 -0.80
C TRP A 442 -2.63 -17.41 -0.99
N PHE A 443 -3.41 -17.28 0.08
CA PHE A 443 -4.85 -17.44 0.05
C PHE A 443 -5.50 -16.18 -0.52
N ASN A 444 -5.09 -15.00 -0.06
CA ASN A 444 -5.69 -13.74 -0.46
C ASN A 444 -5.38 -13.41 -1.93
N GLU A 445 -4.11 -13.30 -2.32
CA GLU A 445 -3.70 -12.99 -3.70
C GLU A 445 -4.00 -14.13 -4.67
N GLY A 446 -3.86 -15.39 -4.23
CA GLY A 446 -4.20 -16.55 -5.05
C GLY A 446 -5.68 -16.59 -5.42
N HIS A 447 -6.57 -16.22 -4.49
CA HIS A 447 -7.99 -16.06 -4.81
C HIS A 447 -8.27 -14.81 -5.64
N GLY A 448 -7.57 -13.70 -5.40
CA GLY A 448 -7.64 -12.52 -6.25
C GLY A 448 -7.42 -12.89 -7.72
N ASP A 449 -6.30 -13.56 -8.03
CA ASP A 449 -5.98 -14.00 -9.40
C ASP A 449 -6.96 -15.08 -9.89
N TYR A 450 -7.47 -15.96 -9.01
CA TYR A 450 -8.47 -16.96 -9.37
C TYR A 450 -9.78 -16.30 -9.83
N PHE A 451 -10.23 -15.24 -9.15
CA PHE A 451 -11.41 -14.46 -9.52
C PHE A 451 -11.15 -13.47 -10.66
N ALA A 452 -9.91 -13.01 -10.84
CA ALA A 452 -9.52 -12.19 -11.99
C ALA A 452 -9.97 -12.84 -13.30
N GLY A 453 -9.72 -14.14 -13.46
CA GLY A 453 -10.12 -14.91 -14.64
C GLY A 453 -11.61 -15.28 -14.75
N PHE A 454 -12.49 -14.80 -13.87
CA PHE A 454 -13.91 -15.13 -13.98
C PHE A 454 -14.52 -14.44 -15.20
N ASP A 455 -15.44 -15.12 -15.88
CA ASP A 455 -16.19 -14.54 -16.99
C ASP A 455 -17.64 -15.02 -17.00
N ARG A 456 -18.53 -14.23 -17.62
CA ARG A 456 -19.97 -14.52 -17.64
C ARG A 456 -20.27 -15.46 -18.82
N LYS A 457 -20.56 -16.73 -18.51
CA LYS A 457 -20.94 -17.77 -19.48
C LYS A 457 -22.31 -18.35 -19.10
N ASP A 458 -23.22 -18.42 -20.07
CA ASP A 458 -24.60 -18.90 -19.87
C ASP A 458 -25.33 -18.15 -18.75
N GLY A 459 -25.10 -16.83 -18.65
CA GLY A 459 -25.72 -15.97 -17.65
C GLY A 459 -25.17 -16.10 -16.22
N LYS A 460 -24.13 -16.92 -16.00
CA LYS A 460 -23.47 -17.09 -14.69
C LYS A 460 -21.99 -16.79 -14.77
N TYR A 461 -21.40 -16.32 -13.67
CA TYR A 461 -19.95 -16.24 -13.59
C TYR A 461 -19.33 -17.62 -13.41
N ARG A 462 -18.31 -17.93 -14.22
CA ARG A 462 -17.54 -19.17 -14.13
C ARG A 462 -16.05 -18.86 -14.09
N PRO A 463 -15.25 -19.68 -13.38
CA PRO A 463 -13.81 -19.58 -13.43
C PRO A 463 -13.30 -19.83 -14.86
N ALA A 464 -12.36 -19.01 -15.32
CA ALA A 464 -11.54 -19.29 -16.48
C ALA A 464 -10.06 -19.25 -16.10
N LYS A 465 -9.23 -19.95 -16.89
CA LYS A 465 -7.78 -19.98 -16.65
C LYS A 465 -7.16 -18.63 -16.98
N PHE A 466 -6.37 -18.09 -16.05
CA PHE A 466 -5.67 -16.83 -16.25
C PHE A 466 -4.37 -17.07 -17.02
N GLU A 467 -4.44 -16.97 -18.36
CA GLU A 467 -3.44 -17.52 -19.29
C GLU A 467 -1.98 -17.10 -19.01
N TRP A 468 -1.73 -15.87 -18.59
CA TRP A 468 -0.38 -15.41 -18.27
C TRP A 468 0.15 -15.98 -16.95
N ARG A 469 -0.70 -16.18 -15.91
CA ARG A 469 -0.31 -16.92 -14.69
C ARG A 469 -0.03 -18.38 -15.00
N ARG A 470 -0.85 -18.97 -15.86
CA ARG A 470 -0.70 -20.32 -16.40
C ARG A 470 0.72 -20.56 -16.95
N LYS A 471 1.15 -19.71 -17.89
CA LYS A 471 2.49 -19.79 -18.47
C LYS A 471 3.60 -19.58 -17.43
N LYS A 472 3.47 -18.57 -16.58
CA LYS A 472 4.47 -18.24 -15.57
C LYS A 472 4.67 -19.39 -14.57
N ILE A 473 3.60 -20.05 -14.12
CA ILE A 473 3.74 -21.18 -13.20
C ILE A 473 4.24 -22.45 -13.91
N GLU A 474 3.85 -22.69 -15.17
CA GLU A 474 4.40 -23.77 -15.99
C GLU A 474 5.93 -23.66 -16.11
N GLU A 475 6.43 -22.46 -16.42
CA GLU A 475 7.86 -22.17 -16.53
C GLU A 475 8.60 -22.30 -15.19
N ALA A 476 7.95 -21.93 -14.08
CA ALA A 476 8.53 -22.07 -12.75
C ALA A 476 8.62 -23.53 -12.32
N ILE A 477 7.56 -24.32 -12.54
CA ILE A 477 7.54 -25.75 -12.19
C ILE A 477 8.51 -26.55 -13.06
N LYS A 478 8.46 -26.39 -14.39
CA LYS A 478 9.41 -27.07 -15.30
C LYS A 478 10.86 -26.68 -15.02
N GLY A 479 11.09 -25.43 -14.63
CA GLY A 479 12.40 -24.94 -14.26
C GLY A 479 12.85 -25.33 -12.85
N ARG A 480 12.00 -25.99 -12.04
CA ARG A 480 12.24 -26.26 -10.60
C ARG A 480 12.55 -24.99 -9.79
N ARG A 481 11.88 -23.90 -10.14
CA ARG A 481 12.01 -22.56 -9.53
C ARG A 481 10.82 -22.19 -8.66
N HIS A 482 9.78 -23.04 -8.54
CA HIS A 482 8.66 -22.80 -7.63
C HIS A 482 9.14 -22.85 -6.16
N VAL A 483 8.43 -22.16 -5.28
CA VAL A 483 8.74 -22.18 -3.84
C VAL A 483 8.13 -23.45 -3.23
N PRO A 484 8.84 -24.21 -2.39
CA PRO A 484 8.24 -25.35 -1.68
C PRO A 484 6.99 -24.95 -0.88
N LEU A 485 5.94 -25.77 -0.89
CA LEU A 485 4.63 -25.43 -0.29
C LEU A 485 4.72 -25.18 1.22
N ASP A 486 5.54 -25.96 1.95
CA ASP A 486 5.76 -25.79 3.40
C ASP A 486 6.22 -24.38 3.76
N LYS A 487 7.05 -23.79 2.90
CA LYS A 487 7.53 -22.42 3.00
C LYS A 487 6.54 -21.42 2.43
N PHE A 488 6.01 -21.66 1.23
CA PHE A 488 5.14 -20.73 0.51
C PHE A 488 3.86 -20.40 1.28
N LEU A 489 3.26 -21.40 1.94
CA LEU A 489 2.04 -21.22 2.73
C LEU A 489 2.23 -20.32 3.96
N ARG A 490 3.48 -20.12 4.39
CA ARG A 490 3.88 -19.37 5.59
C ARG A 490 4.50 -18.02 5.28
N PHE A 491 4.55 -17.63 4.01
CA PHE A 491 5.06 -16.33 3.61
C PHE A 491 4.30 -15.20 4.33
N SER A 492 5.07 -14.35 5.00
CA SER A 492 4.61 -13.01 5.32
C SER A 492 4.28 -12.24 4.05
N GLN A 493 3.49 -11.18 4.18
CA GLN A 493 3.17 -10.30 3.05
C GLN A 493 4.43 -9.71 2.41
N ALA A 494 5.44 -9.37 3.21
CA ALA A 494 6.71 -8.83 2.72
C ALA A 494 7.48 -9.85 1.87
N GLU A 495 7.55 -11.11 2.31
CA GLU A 495 8.18 -12.20 1.54
C GLU A 495 7.41 -12.49 0.25
N TYR A 496 6.08 -12.49 0.31
CA TYR A 496 5.24 -12.69 -0.86
C TYR A 496 5.44 -11.61 -1.93
N TYR A 497 5.61 -10.35 -1.50
CA TYR A 497 5.81 -9.19 -2.40
C TYR A 497 7.27 -8.85 -2.69
N GLN A 498 8.21 -9.68 -2.27
CA GLN A 498 9.62 -9.41 -2.47
C GLN A 498 9.94 -9.27 -3.98
N ARG A 499 10.35 -8.07 -4.39
CA ARG A 499 10.84 -7.81 -5.75
C ARG A 499 12.32 -8.16 -5.84
N GLY A 500 12.74 -8.81 -6.92
CA GLY A 500 14.15 -9.14 -7.16
C GLY A 500 14.68 -10.32 -6.37
N GLY A 501 13.81 -11.21 -5.87
CA GLY A 501 14.23 -12.53 -5.41
C GLY A 501 15.01 -13.24 -6.53
N ASP A 502 16.03 -14.01 -6.16
CA ASP A 502 16.83 -14.78 -7.11
C ASP A 502 15.90 -15.68 -7.93
N PRO A 503 15.70 -15.42 -9.25
CA PRO A 503 14.77 -16.18 -10.07
C PRO A 503 15.13 -17.67 -10.13
N SER A 504 16.38 -18.03 -9.82
CA SER A 504 16.87 -19.41 -9.76
C SER A 504 16.55 -20.12 -8.44
N LYS A 505 16.17 -19.38 -7.38
CA LYS A 505 15.76 -19.90 -6.07
C LYS A 505 14.25 -19.77 -5.80
N GLY A 506 13.51 -19.24 -6.78
CA GLY A 506 12.09 -18.94 -6.64
C GLY A 506 11.81 -17.71 -5.78
N GLY A 507 10.56 -17.25 -5.82
CA GLY A 507 10.09 -16.19 -4.92
C GLY A 507 10.05 -14.77 -5.50
N ASP A 508 10.20 -14.59 -6.82
CA ASP A 508 9.88 -13.29 -7.43
C ASP A 508 8.36 -13.05 -7.35
N VAL A 509 7.96 -11.79 -7.12
CA VAL A 509 6.54 -11.43 -6.94
C VAL A 509 5.62 -12.04 -8.01
N LEU A 510 5.98 -11.99 -9.30
CA LEU A 510 5.11 -12.52 -10.36
C LEU A 510 4.95 -14.03 -10.28
N GLN A 511 5.99 -14.74 -9.83
CA GLN A 511 5.93 -16.18 -9.58
C GLN A 511 5.07 -16.49 -8.36
N ASN A 512 5.19 -15.74 -7.26
CA ASN A 512 4.39 -15.97 -6.05
C ASN A 512 2.89 -15.87 -6.33
N TYR A 513 2.50 -14.85 -7.09
CA TYR A 513 1.14 -14.71 -7.60
C TYR A 513 0.72 -15.90 -8.47
N ALA A 514 1.55 -16.30 -9.45
CA ALA A 514 1.24 -17.42 -10.33
C ALA A 514 1.11 -18.76 -9.56
N GLN A 515 1.97 -18.97 -8.56
CA GLN A 515 1.92 -20.13 -7.69
C GLN A 515 0.67 -20.12 -6.81
N GLY A 516 0.35 -18.98 -6.19
CA GLY A 516 -0.88 -18.79 -5.40
C GLY A 516 -2.12 -19.08 -6.23
N TRP A 517 -2.24 -18.48 -7.42
CA TRP A 517 -3.31 -18.76 -8.37
C TRP A 517 -3.45 -20.26 -8.67
N SER A 518 -2.34 -20.92 -9.03
CA SER A 518 -2.37 -22.33 -9.44
C SER A 518 -2.70 -23.29 -8.30
N LEU A 519 -2.28 -22.97 -7.07
CA LEU A 519 -2.62 -23.75 -5.88
C LEU A 519 -4.09 -23.60 -5.55
N ILE A 520 -4.64 -22.37 -5.58
CA ILE A 520 -6.07 -22.14 -5.41
C ILE A 520 -6.88 -22.86 -6.50
N TRP A 521 -6.43 -22.79 -7.76
CA TRP A 521 -7.05 -23.51 -8.86
C TRP A 521 -7.09 -25.02 -8.58
N PHE A 522 -5.97 -25.62 -8.22
CA PHE A 522 -5.89 -27.04 -7.89
C PHE A 522 -6.82 -27.41 -6.73
N LEU A 523 -6.74 -26.69 -5.61
CA LEU A 523 -7.56 -26.97 -4.42
C LEU A 523 -9.06 -26.81 -4.69
N ARG A 524 -9.46 -25.96 -5.64
CA ARG A 524 -10.87 -25.77 -6.03
C ARG A 524 -11.38 -26.75 -7.08
N THR A 525 -10.49 -27.38 -7.84
CA THR A 525 -10.87 -28.19 -9.02
C THR A 525 -10.45 -29.65 -8.95
N THR A 526 -9.55 -30.00 -8.02
CA THR A 526 -9.15 -31.37 -7.77
C THR A 526 -10.36 -32.21 -7.39
N LYS A 527 -10.31 -33.51 -7.73
CA LYS A 527 -11.31 -34.50 -7.32
C LYS A 527 -10.81 -35.37 -6.17
N GLU A 528 -9.55 -35.19 -5.76
CA GLU A 528 -8.94 -35.96 -4.68
C GLU A 528 -9.64 -35.64 -3.36
N PRO A 529 -10.33 -36.61 -2.73
CA PRO A 529 -11.13 -36.37 -1.53
C PRO A 529 -10.31 -35.79 -0.37
N LYS A 530 -9.04 -36.20 -0.23
CA LYS A 530 -8.14 -35.70 0.82
C LYS A 530 -7.91 -34.19 0.76
N TYR A 531 -7.98 -33.58 -0.43
CA TYR A 531 -7.77 -32.13 -0.59
C TYR A 531 -9.06 -31.31 -0.56
N GLN A 532 -10.22 -31.97 -0.59
CA GLN A 532 -11.50 -31.26 -0.52
C GLN A 532 -11.68 -30.57 0.84
N GLY A 533 -12.22 -29.35 0.78
CA GLY A 533 -12.52 -28.55 1.97
C GLY A 533 -11.31 -27.93 2.67
N ILE A 534 -10.08 -28.08 2.16
CA ILE A 534 -8.90 -27.39 2.73
C ILE A 534 -9.16 -25.88 2.83
N LEU A 535 -9.65 -25.27 1.75
CA LEU A 535 -9.92 -23.83 1.69
C LEU A 535 -11.04 -23.42 2.65
N ASP A 536 -12.10 -24.24 2.76
CA ASP A 536 -13.24 -23.96 3.64
C ASP A 536 -12.85 -24.07 5.11
N ARG A 537 -12.09 -25.10 5.49
CA ARG A 537 -11.56 -25.26 6.85
C ARG A 537 -10.66 -24.10 7.22
N TYR A 538 -9.72 -23.74 6.34
CA TYR A 538 -8.85 -22.59 6.53
C TYR A 538 -9.66 -21.30 6.76
N PHE A 539 -10.57 -20.97 5.84
CA PHE A 539 -11.37 -19.75 5.91
C PHE A 539 -12.26 -19.70 7.15
N ASN A 540 -12.96 -20.79 7.45
CA ASN A 540 -13.89 -20.84 8.58
C ASN A 540 -13.16 -20.77 9.92
N THR A 541 -11.98 -21.37 10.06
CA THR A 541 -11.16 -21.24 11.27
C THR A 541 -10.67 -19.81 11.46
N LEU A 542 -10.16 -19.15 10.41
CA LEU A 542 -9.74 -17.75 10.48
C LEU A 542 -10.92 -16.85 10.90
N LYS A 543 -12.06 -16.99 10.22
CA LYS A 543 -13.27 -16.22 10.49
C LYS A 543 -13.79 -16.45 11.91
N ALA A 544 -13.75 -17.69 12.41
CA ALA A 544 -14.19 -18.03 13.76
C ALA A 544 -13.31 -17.36 14.83
N ALA A 545 -11.98 -17.36 14.64
CA ALA A 545 -11.05 -16.70 15.56
C ALA A 545 -11.30 -15.18 15.64
N VAL A 546 -11.46 -14.51 14.49
CA VAL A 546 -11.77 -13.07 14.43
C VAL A 546 -13.14 -12.77 15.06
N THR A 547 -14.14 -13.61 14.79
CA THR A 547 -15.47 -13.49 15.39
C THR A 547 -15.42 -13.62 16.91
N GLY A 548 -14.70 -14.61 17.43
CA GLY A 548 -14.55 -14.84 18.86
C GLY A 548 -13.94 -13.64 19.59
N TRP A 549 -12.87 -13.07 19.03
CA TRP A 549 -12.26 -11.86 19.59
C TRP A 549 -13.23 -10.68 19.58
N ARG A 550 -13.92 -10.45 18.47
CA ARG A 550 -14.84 -9.32 18.35
C ARG A 550 -15.99 -9.42 19.33
N THR A 551 -16.54 -10.62 19.55
CA THR A 551 -17.58 -10.83 20.57
C THR A 551 -17.05 -10.54 21.98
N ALA A 552 -15.81 -10.96 22.29
CA ALA A 552 -15.20 -10.65 23.58
C ALA A 552 -14.95 -9.14 23.76
N GLU A 553 -14.53 -8.44 22.70
CA GLU A 553 -14.32 -6.99 22.68
C GLU A 553 -15.64 -6.22 22.81
N GLU A 554 -16.70 -6.64 22.13
CA GLU A 554 -18.06 -6.10 22.27
C GLU A 554 -18.57 -6.25 23.72
N GLU A 555 -18.31 -7.39 24.35
CA GLU A 555 -18.67 -7.64 25.75
C GLU A 555 -17.85 -6.76 26.72
N ALA A 556 -16.54 -6.67 26.53
CA ALA A 556 -15.66 -5.83 27.34
C ALA A 556 -16.05 -4.35 27.22
N ALA A 557 -16.25 -3.86 26.00
CA ALA A 557 -16.69 -2.49 25.73
C ALA A 557 -18.01 -2.16 26.43
N ARG A 558 -18.97 -3.09 26.42
CA ARG A 558 -20.24 -2.94 27.14
C ARG A 558 -20.05 -2.85 28.65
N LYS A 559 -19.19 -3.71 29.24
CA LYS A 559 -18.88 -3.68 30.68
C LYS A 559 -18.21 -2.37 31.09
N GLU A 560 -17.43 -1.78 30.20
CA GLU A 560 -16.69 -0.53 30.40
C GLU A 560 -17.46 0.72 29.95
N ASN A 561 -18.70 0.57 29.46
CA ASN A 561 -19.51 1.66 28.88
C ASN A 561 -18.78 2.48 27.81
N ARG A 562 -18.02 1.81 26.94
CA ARG A 562 -17.33 2.39 25.78
C ARG A 562 -17.84 1.77 24.48
N LYS A 563 -17.50 2.39 23.35
CA LYS A 563 -17.72 1.76 22.04
C LYS A 563 -16.73 0.60 21.84
N PRO A 564 -17.15 -0.52 21.21
CA PRO A 564 -16.23 -1.57 20.84
C PRO A 564 -15.19 -1.06 19.86
N LEU A 565 -13.97 -1.57 19.98
CA LEU A 565 -12.95 -1.32 18.98
C LEU A 565 -13.39 -1.94 17.65
N PRO A 566 -13.21 -1.22 16.52
CA PRO A 566 -13.51 -1.80 15.23
C PRO A 566 -12.54 -2.95 14.91
N SER A 567 -13.02 -3.92 14.16
CA SER A 567 -12.28 -5.17 13.91
C SER A 567 -11.01 -4.99 13.08
N PHE A 568 -10.85 -3.89 12.34
CA PHE A 568 -9.56 -3.58 11.69
C PHE A 568 -8.45 -3.22 12.69
N LEU A 569 -8.79 -2.99 13.97
CA LEU A 569 -7.82 -2.89 15.07
C LEU A 569 -7.57 -4.25 15.73
N PHE A 570 -7.90 -5.36 15.04
CA PHE A 570 -7.59 -6.70 15.50
C PHE A 570 -6.10 -6.81 15.82
N PRO A 571 -5.72 -7.19 17.05
CA PRO A 571 -4.33 -7.19 17.47
C PRO A 571 -3.47 -8.06 16.53
N PRO A 572 -2.32 -7.57 16.04
CA PRO A 572 -1.48 -8.31 15.08
C PRO A 572 -1.04 -9.68 15.58
N GLU A 573 -0.77 -9.82 16.87
CA GLU A 573 -0.44 -11.08 17.54
C GLU A 573 -1.58 -12.10 17.43
N LEU A 574 -2.83 -11.63 17.59
CA LEU A 574 -4.03 -12.46 17.46
C LEU A 574 -4.29 -12.78 16.00
N ASN A 575 -4.01 -11.86 15.08
CA ASN A 575 -4.06 -12.14 13.65
C ASN A 575 -3.06 -13.24 13.25
N ALA A 576 -1.80 -13.13 13.68
CA ALA A 576 -0.79 -14.15 13.42
C ALA A 576 -1.20 -15.52 13.97
N ARG A 577 -1.75 -15.58 15.19
CA ARG A 577 -2.28 -16.82 15.78
C ARG A 577 -3.48 -17.37 15.02
N ALA A 578 -4.47 -16.54 14.71
CA ALA A 578 -5.65 -16.94 13.94
C ALA A 578 -5.28 -17.48 12.56
N MET A 579 -4.31 -16.85 11.91
CA MET A 579 -3.74 -17.31 10.64
C MET A 579 -3.02 -18.65 10.79
N GLU A 580 -2.20 -18.85 11.83
CA GLU A 580 -1.53 -20.13 12.08
C GLU A 580 -2.53 -21.26 12.38
N GLU A 581 -3.54 -20.98 13.20
CA GLU A 581 -4.63 -21.92 13.50
C GLU A 581 -5.43 -22.28 12.24
N ALA A 582 -5.71 -21.29 11.40
CA ALA A 582 -6.37 -21.51 10.11
C ALA A 582 -5.51 -22.37 9.17
N LEU A 583 -4.20 -22.12 9.11
CA LEU A 583 -3.28 -22.91 8.31
C LEU A 583 -3.23 -24.35 8.81
N LYS A 584 -3.10 -24.55 10.12
CA LYS A 584 -3.15 -25.87 10.74
C LYS A 584 -4.46 -26.59 10.46
N ALA A 585 -5.61 -25.92 10.61
CA ALA A 585 -6.92 -26.52 10.39
C ALA A 585 -7.19 -26.85 8.91
N GLY A 586 -6.72 -26.00 7.99
CA GLY A 586 -6.84 -26.23 6.55
C GLY A 586 -6.12 -27.51 6.12
N PHE A 587 -4.88 -27.68 6.60
CA PHE A 587 -3.96 -28.74 6.20
C PHE A 587 -3.80 -29.86 7.23
N ASP A 588 -4.72 -29.97 8.20
CA ASP A 588 -4.68 -31.05 9.19
C ASP A 588 -4.75 -32.43 8.51
N GLY A 589 -3.81 -33.31 8.87
CA GLY A 589 -3.66 -34.63 8.24
C GLY A 589 -3.17 -34.63 6.78
N ILE A 590 -2.75 -33.48 6.23
CA ILE A 590 -2.21 -33.39 4.87
C ILE A 590 -0.67 -33.42 4.89
N ASP A 591 -0.08 -34.39 4.22
CA ASP A 591 1.35 -34.36 3.90
C ASP A 591 1.59 -33.29 2.81
N LEU A 592 2.32 -32.23 3.17
CA LEU A 592 2.58 -31.11 2.26
C LEU A 592 3.51 -31.49 1.10
N ALA A 593 4.41 -32.46 1.27
CA ALA A 593 5.26 -32.95 0.19
C ALA A 593 4.43 -33.79 -0.80
N GLU A 594 3.51 -34.60 -0.30
CA GLU A 594 2.56 -35.33 -1.15
C GLU A 594 1.62 -34.35 -1.88
N LEU A 595 1.08 -33.34 -1.18
CA LEU A 595 0.28 -32.28 -1.80
C LEU A 595 1.05 -31.54 -2.90
N GLU A 596 2.30 -31.19 -2.67
CA GLU A 596 3.13 -30.50 -3.67
C GLU A 596 3.32 -31.38 -4.91
N LYS A 597 3.62 -32.66 -4.71
CA LYS A 597 3.74 -33.63 -5.79
C LYS A 597 2.43 -33.74 -6.59
N ASP A 598 1.31 -33.96 -5.92
CA ASP A 598 -0.01 -34.12 -6.57
C ASP A 598 -0.43 -32.83 -7.30
N TRP A 599 -0.17 -31.67 -6.69
CA TRP A 599 -0.36 -30.36 -7.32
C TRP A 599 0.46 -30.23 -8.60
N ILE A 600 1.76 -30.55 -8.59
CA ILE A 600 2.62 -30.51 -9.78
C ILE A 600 2.14 -31.49 -10.87
N GLU A 601 1.84 -32.73 -10.48
CA GLU A 601 1.40 -33.80 -11.38
C GLU A 601 0.05 -33.49 -12.04
N SER A 602 -0.82 -32.74 -11.36
CA SER A 602 -2.10 -32.28 -11.91
C SER A 602 -1.97 -31.32 -13.10
N LYS A 603 -0.76 -30.78 -13.35
CA LYS A 603 -0.48 -29.75 -14.36
C LYS A 603 -1.50 -28.60 -14.27
N PRO A 604 -1.47 -27.83 -13.15
CA PRO A 604 -2.46 -26.80 -12.86
C PRO A 604 -2.36 -25.58 -13.80
N TRP A 605 -1.44 -25.63 -14.78
CA TRP A 605 -1.30 -24.67 -15.86
C TRP A 605 -2.24 -24.99 -17.04
#